data_AF-A0A6P8Z8L0-F1
#
_entry.id   AF-A0A6P8Z8L0-F1
#
_cell.length_a   1.000
_cell.length_b   1.000
_cell.length_c   1.000
_cell.angle_alpha   90.00
_cell.angle_beta   90.00
_cell.angle_gamma   90.00
#
_symmetry.space_group_name_H-M   'P 1'
#
loop_
_entity.id
_entity.type
_entity.pdbx_description
1 polymer ?
#
loop_
_entity_poly.entity_id
_entity_poly.type
_entity_poly.pdbx_seq_one_letter_code
_entity_poly.pdbx_strand_id
1 'polypeptide(L)'
;MFPFLIGDQIEDPEDPVWKLALLLKSICEYVFAPAITNLQLLKLKQMIAIYLETRAKLFSKKLQPKHHYLGHYPELVTYFGPLIRLWTLRFESRHVFFKQAAKCANNFKNITKTLANKYVLNFAYKFTGYMFPSTVVYKEKDASPIVIADMKQEVVNIIEEDPSFQHILKSVDIHGITYSPGLWVLLGAKKSDLIVGEILFILYDGSKVKFVLKVCTAVNSNQGYYSIETDEQFGSILKEDLVDYYPLPAYEYYGKQCLTLKHTCPFLDE
;
A
#
# COMPACT_ATOMS: atom_id res chain seq x y z
N MET A 1 0.12 -9.12 5.31
CA MET A 1 0.26 -10.52 4.84
C MET A 1 0.66 -11.45 5.98
N PHE A 2 1.63 -11.11 6.83
CA PHE A 2 2.12 -12.00 7.89
C PHE A 2 1.04 -12.76 8.70
N PRO A 3 -0.07 -12.13 9.15
CA PRO A 3 -1.09 -12.86 9.89
C PRO A 3 -1.81 -13.96 9.10
N PHE A 4 -1.93 -13.82 7.77
CA PHE A 4 -2.54 -14.83 6.92
C PHE A 4 -1.61 -16.02 6.64
N LEU A 5 -0.30 -15.89 6.88
CA LEU A 5 0.67 -16.95 6.56
C LEU A 5 0.84 -17.95 7.70
N ILE A 6 0.66 -17.51 8.94
CA ILE A 6 0.93 -18.34 10.12
C ILE A 6 -0.16 -18.26 11.18
N GLY A 7 -1.18 -17.41 11.01
CA GLY A 7 -2.20 -17.17 12.04
C GLY A 7 -3.04 -18.42 12.34
N ASP A 8 -3.21 -19.30 11.37
CA ASP A 8 -3.88 -20.61 11.48
C ASP A 8 -3.05 -21.64 12.25
N GLN A 9 -1.73 -21.42 12.34
CA GLN A 9 -0.79 -22.26 13.08
C GLN A 9 -0.62 -21.82 14.55
N ILE A 10 -1.29 -20.73 14.97
CA ILE A 10 -1.26 -20.25 16.35
C ILE A 10 -2.41 -20.90 17.12
N GLU A 11 -2.07 -21.77 18.07
CA GLU A 11 -3.06 -22.50 18.88
C GLU A 11 -3.84 -21.59 19.82
N ASP A 12 -3.15 -20.63 20.47
CA ASP A 12 -3.75 -19.65 21.38
C ASP A 12 -3.65 -18.23 20.79
N PRO A 13 -4.77 -17.63 20.36
CA PRO A 13 -4.80 -16.25 19.86
C PRO A 13 -4.37 -15.19 20.90
N GLU A 14 -4.35 -15.55 22.19
CA GLU A 14 -3.88 -14.72 23.31
C GLU A 14 -2.44 -15.03 23.72
N ASP A 15 -1.73 -15.89 22.99
CA ASP A 15 -0.32 -16.16 23.22
C ASP A 15 0.49 -14.84 23.22
N PRO A 16 1.31 -14.60 24.26
CA PRO A 16 1.99 -13.32 24.41
C PRO A 16 3.07 -13.06 23.34
N VAL A 17 3.67 -14.11 22.78
CA VAL A 17 4.63 -13.98 21.67
C VAL A 17 3.89 -13.61 20.38
N TRP A 18 2.73 -14.19 20.14
CA TRP A 18 1.86 -13.83 19.03
C TRP A 18 1.37 -12.39 19.13
N LYS A 19 0.86 -11.96 20.29
CA LYS A 19 0.47 -10.56 20.54
C LYS A 19 1.63 -9.59 20.33
N LEU A 20 2.84 -9.97 20.73
CA LEU A 20 4.04 -9.17 20.48
C LEU A 20 4.35 -9.04 18.97
N ALA A 21 4.14 -10.10 18.19
CA ALA A 21 4.31 -10.07 16.74
C ALA A 21 3.25 -9.19 16.05
N LEU A 22 2.00 -9.25 16.50
CA LEU A 22 0.93 -8.37 16.05
C LEU A 22 1.23 -6.90 16.41
N LEU A 23 1.73 -6.63 17.61
CA LEU A 23 2.16 -5.29 18.01
C LEU A 23 3.29 -4.75 17.12
N LEU A 24 4.29 -5.58 16.81
CA LEU A 24 5.35 -5.21 15.87
C LEU A 24 4.81 -4.93 14.47
N LYS A 25 3.85 -5.73 14.00
CA LYS A 25 3.17 -5.46 12.72
C LYS A 25 2.49 -4.10 12.75
N SER A 26 1.76 -3.78 13.80
CA SER A 26 1.11 -2.48 13.93
C SER A 26 2.15 -1.35 13.96
N ILE A 27 3.25 -1.49 14.70
CA ILE A 27 4.38 -0.53 14.67
C ILE A 27 4.87 -0.32 13.23
N CYS A 28 5.05 -1.39 12.45
CA CYS A 28 5.47 -1.30 11.05
C CYS A 28 4.47 -0.49 10.21
N GLU A 29 3.16 -0.64 10.41
CA GLU A 29 2.15 0.13 9.67
C GLU A 29 2.30 1.65 9.89
N TYR A 30 2.61 2.08 11.13
CA TYR A 30 2.87 3.48 11.46
C TYR A 30 4.19 3.97 10.84
N VAL A 31 5.25 3.15 10.96
CA VAL A 31 6.59 3.51 10.45
C VAL A 31 6.61 3.62 8.92
N PHE A 32 5.82 2.79 8.24
CA PHE A 32 5.68 2.82 6.79
C PHE A 32 4.60 3.80 6.31
N ALA A 33 3.89 4.48 7.20
CA ALA A 33 2.88 5.45 6.81
C ALA A 33 3.51 6.61 6.01
N PRO A 34 2.92 7.01 4.87
CA PRO A 34 3.48 8.09 4.03
C PRO A 34 3.25 9.50 4.58
N ALA A 35 2.36 9.60 5.56
CA ALA A 35 2.06 10.75 6.39
C ALA A 35 1.72 10.22 7.80
N ILE A 36 2.04 10.99 8.84
CA ILE A 36 1.80 10.62 10.23
C ILE A 36 1.46 11.87 11.03
N THR A 37 0.38 11.82 11.81
CA THR A 37 -0.05 12.92 12.67
C THR A 37 0.78 12.96 13.96
N ASN A 38 0.73 14.07 14.70
CA ASN A 38 1.39 14.16 16.02
C ASN A 38 0.81 13.16 17.03
N LEU A 39 -0.50 12.91 16.98
CA LEU A 39 -1.15 11.93 17.87
C LEU A 39 -0.70 10.51 17.53
N GLN A 40 -0.64 10.17 16.24
CA GLN A 40 -0.10 8.89 15.77
C GLN A 40 1.36 8.71 16.14
N LEU A 41 2.15 9.77 16.08
CA LEU A 41 3.54 9.73 16.48
C LEU A 41 3.68 9.43 17.99
N LEU A 42 2.83 10.03 18.82
CA LEU A 42 2.77 9.73 20.26
C LEU A 42 2.38 8.26 20.50
N LYS A 43 1.37 7.77 19.77
CA LYS A 43 0.91 6.37 19.84
C LYS A 43 2.01 5.40 19.40
N LEU A 44 2.74 5.71 18.32
CA LEU A 44 3.90 4.95 17.87
C LEU A 44 4.98 4.87 18.97
N LYS A 45 5.28 5.99 19.64
CA LYS A 45 6.24 6.02 20.76
C LYS A 45 5.80 5.10 21.92
N GLN A 46 4.52 5.15 22.29
CA GLN A 46 3.96 4.27 23.33
C GLN A 46 4.02 2.79 22.91
N MET A 47 3.61 2.46 21.68
CA MET A 47 3.65 1.09 21.16
C MET A 47 5.06 0.52 21.14
N ILE A 48 6.06 1.31 20.74
CA ILE A 48 7.47 0.90 20.74
C ILE A 48 7.96 0.62 22.17
N ALA A 49 7.63 1.48 23.15
CA ALA A 49 8.01 1.25 24.54
C ALA A 49 7.42 -0.06 25.08
N ILE A 50 6.11 -0.27 24.89
CA ILE A 50 5.40 -1.50 25.28
C ILE A 50 6.02 -2.71 24.59
N TYR A 51 6.34 -2.63 23.29
CA TYR A 51 6.96 -3.70 22.54
C TYR A 51 8.34 -4.08 23.11
N LEU A 52 9.20 -3.10 23.37
CA LEU A 52 10.56 -3.35 23.87
C LEU A 52 10.54 -3.94 25.29
N GLU A 53 9.67 -3.44 26.17
CA GLU A 53 9.50 -3.97 27.53
C GLU A 53 8.94 -5.40 27.51
N THR A 54 7.85 -5.62 26.77
CA THR A 54 7.22 -6.95 26.66
C THR A 54 8.18 -7.97 26.07
N ARG A 55 8.94 -7.60 25.03
CA ARG A 55 9.97 -8.45 24.43
C ARG A 55 11.06 -8.81 25.44
N ALA A 56 11.52 -7.87 26.26
CA ALA A 56 12.55 -8.12 27.26
C ALA A 56 12.06 -9.08 28.36
N LYS A 57 10.77 -9.03 28.70
CA LYS A 57 10.14 -9.97 29.64
C LYS A 57 9.96 -11.37 29.04
N LEU A 58 9.51 -11.47 27.79
CA LEU A 58 9.22 -12.76 27.13
C LEU A 58 10.49 -13.49 26.68
N PHE A 59 11.53 -12.76 26.32
CA PHE A 59 12.78 -13.34 25.83
C PHE A 59 13.95 -12.95 26.73
N SER A 60 14.60 -13.93 27.34
CA SER A 60 15.86 -13.78 28.10
C SER A 60 17.07 -13.51 27.19
N LYS A 61 16.90 -12.70 26.14
CA LYS A 61 17.93 -12.31 25.16
C LYS A 61 18.06 -10.80 25.11
N LYS A 62 19.30 -10.32 25.15
CA LYS A 62 19.63 -8.89 25.01
C LYS A 62 19.01 -8.31 23.73
N LEU A 63 18.61 -7.04 23.81
CA LEU A 63 18.13 -6.30 22.66
C LEU A 63 19.24 -6.19 21.60
N GLN A 64 18.94 -6.67 20.39
CA GLN A 64 19.81 -6.48 19.23
C GLN A 64 19.77 -5.02 18.73
N PRO A 65 20.75 -4.57 17.93
CA PRO A 65 20.81 -3.19 17.42
C PRO A 65 19.51 -2.71 16.76
N LYS A 66 18.80 -3.57 16.00
CA LYS A 66 17.51 -3.21 15.38
C LYS A 66 16.45 -2.77 16.40
N HIS A 67 16.42 -3.38 17.58
CA HIS A 67 15.49 -2.99 18.65
C HIS A 67 15.89 -1.66 19.28
N HIS A 68 17.19 -1.42 19.44
CA HIS A 68 17.69 -0.13 19.92
C HIS A 68 17.33 0.99 18.92
N TYR A 69 17.59 0.77 17.63
CA TYR A 69 17.26 1.75 16.60
C TYR A 69 15.77 2.04 16.51
N LEU A 70 14.90 1.04 16.70
CA LEU A 70 13.46 1.24 16.75
C LEU A 70 13.05 2.29 17.79
N GLY A 71 13.74 2.34 18.95
CA GLY A 71 13.48 3.34 19.99
C GLY A 71 13.64 4.79 19.52
N HIS A 72 14.48 5.04 18.52
CA HIS A 72 14.73 6.36 17.96
C HIS A 72 13.76 6.76 16.85
N TYR A 73 12.93 5.84 16.35
CA TYR A 73 12.07 6.10 15.20
C TYR A 73 11.11 7.28 15.43
N PRO A 74 10.48 7.45 16.60
CA PRO A 74 9.62 8.62 16.83
C PRO A 74 10.37 9.96 16.68
N GLU A 75 11.59 10.05 17.21
CA GLU A 75 12.41 11.27 17.10
C GLU A 75 12.86 11.50 15.66
N LEU A 76 13.26 10.44 14.95
CA LEU A 76 13.62 10.53 13.54
C LEU A 76 12.45 11.01 12.68
N VAL A 77 11.21 10.59 12.99
CA VAL A 77 10.00 11.11 12.32
C VAL A 77 9.84 12.61 12.57
N THR A 78 10.09 13.08 13.79
CA THR A 78 10.04 14.53 14.10
C THR A 78 11.07 15.32 13.30
N TYR A 79 12.28 14.80 13.13
CA TYR A 79 13.36 15.52 12.43
C TYR A 79 13.26 15.46 10.91
N PHE A 80 12.88 14.30 10.36
CA PHE A 80 12.95 14.05 8.92
C PHE A 80 11.59 13.83 8.24
N GLY A 81 10.52 13.79 9.03
CA GLY A 81 9.19 13.40 8.55
C GLY A 81 9.05 11.89 8.36
N PRO A 82 8.06 11.44 7.56
CA PRO A 82 7.76 10.02 7.37
C PRO A 82 8.97 9.19 6.89
N LEU A 83 9.39 8.19 7.68
CA LEU A 83 10.62 7.43 7.44
C LEU A 83 10.60 6.58 6.16
N ILE A 84 9.42 6.24 5.65
CA ILE A 84 9.29 5.58 4.34
C ILE A 84 9.91 6.41 3.20
N ARG A 85 10.07 7.73 3.37
CA ARG A 85 10.75 8.57 2.37
C ARG A 85 12.27 8.44 2.38
N LEU A 86 12.84 7.85 3.44
CA LEU A 86 14.28 7.68 3.65
C LEU A 86 14.77 6.25 3.39
N TRP A 87 13.85 5.31 3.12
CA TRP A 87 14.21 3.90 2.97
C TRP A 87 15.04 3.60 1.72
N THR A 88 15.88 2.58 1.78
CA THR A 88 16.83 2.25 0.70
C THR A 88 16.30 1.25 -0.32
N LEU A 89 15.09 0.72 -0.15
CA LEU A 89 14.54 -0.33 -1.01
C LEU A 89 14.49 0.07 -2.49
N ARG A 90 14.31 1.35 -2.81
CA ARG A 90 14.33 1.86 -4.20
C ARG A 90 15.74 1.89 -4.80
N PHE A 91 16.78 2.12 -4.00
CA PHE A 91 18.17 2.00 -4.45
C PHE A 91 18.54 0.53 -4.67
N GLU A 92 18.11 -0.34 -3.75
CA GLU A 92 18.33 -1.78 -3.85
C GLU A 92 17.65 -2.39 -5.08
N SER A 93 16.43 -1.98 -5.41
CA SER A 93 15.73 -2.47 -6.60
C SER A 93 16.44 -2.03 -7.89
N ARG A 94 17.09 -0.85 -7.91
CA ARG A 94 17.92 -0.41 -9.06
C ARG A 94 19.16 -1.27 -9.25
N HIS A 95 19.69 -1.90 -8.20
CA HIS A 95 20.85 -2.81 -8.34
C HIS A 95 20.57 -4.04 -9.20
N VAL A 96 19.31 -4.46 -9.35
CA VAL A 96 18.92 -5.61 -10.20
C VAL A 96 19.40 -5.41 -11.64
N PHE A 97 19.21 -4.21 -12.20
CA PHE A 97 19.67 -3.86 -13.54
C PHE A 97 21.20 -4.04 -13.67
N PHE A 98 21.96 -3.51 -12.71
CA PHE A 98 23.42 -3.57 -12.75
C PHE A 98 23.95 -4.99 -12.61
N LYS A 99 23.34 -5.80 -11.73
CA LYS A 99 23.68 -7.23 -11.57
C LYS A 99 23.43 -8.01 -12.87
N GLN A 100 22.29 -7.79 -13.51
CA GLN A 100 21.97 -8.42 -14.80
C GLN A 100 22.92 -7.95 -15.91
N ALA A 101 23.16 -6.64 -16.01
CA ALA A 101 24.05 -6.08 -17.03
C ALA A 101 25.48 -6.58 -16.89
N ALA A 102 25.99 -6.73 -15.67
CA ALA A 102 27.31 -7.31 -15.39
C ALA A 102 27.37 -8.78 -15.79
N LYS A 103 26.37 -9.57 -15.39
CA LYS A 103 26.25 -10.99 -15.74
C LYS A 103 26.21 -11.19 -17.26
N CYS A 104 25.49 -10.36 -18.01
CA CYS A 104 25.39 -10.49 -19.46
C CYS A 104 26.62 -9.93 -20.21
N ALA A 105 27.36 -8.98 -19.62
CA ALA A 105 28.53 -8.39 -20.29
C ALA A 105 29.72 -9.35 -20.37
N ASN A 106 29.85 -10.30 -19.43
CA ASN A 106 30.95 -11.26 -19.34
C ASN A 106 32.35 -10.62 -19.49
N ASN A 107 32.49 -9.33 -19.11
CA ASN A 107 33.72 -8.56 -19.21
C ASN A 107 33.94 -7.79 -17.91
N PHE A 108 35.03 -8.12 -17.21
CA PHE A 108 35.37 -7.53 -15.92
C PHE A 108 36.33 -6.35 -16.02
N LYS A 109 36.91 -6.07 -17.20
CA LYS A 109 37.78 -4.91 -17.40
C LYS A 109 36.93 -3.65 -17.47
N ASN A 110 37.16 -2.72 -16.53
CA ASN A 110 36.41 -1.46 -16.42
C ASN A 110 34.88 -1.67 -16.32
N ILE A 111 34.43 -2.63 -15.52
CA ILE A 111 33.01 -2.98 -15.38
C ILE A 111 32.12 -1.77 -15.06
N THR A 112 32.61 -0.83 -14.24
CA THR A 112 31.89 0.41 -13.90
C THR A 112 31.57 1.26 -15.13
N LYS A 113 32.52 1.40 -16.07
CA LYS A 113 32.33 2.10 -17.34
C LYS A 113 31.26 1.42 -18.20
N THR A 114 31.33 0.08 -18.31
CA THR A 114 30.34 -0.69 -19.07
C THR A 114 28.93 -0.55 -18.48
N LEU A 115 28.82 -0.65 -17.16
CA LEU A 115 27.54 -0.51 -16.45
C LEU A 115 26.96 0.90 -16.57
N ALA A 116 27.80 1.94 -16.42
CA ALA A 116 27.39 3.33 -16.59
C ALA A 116 26.87 3.57 -18.02
N ASN A 117 27.61 3.12 -19.05
CA ASN A 117 27.20 3.28 -20.44
C ASN A 117 25.87 2.56 -20.72
N LYS A 118 25.72 1.30 -20.27
CA LYS A 118 24.45 0.56 -20.43
C LYS A 118 23.30 1.24 -19.71
N TYR A 119 23.54 1.81 -18.52
CA TYR A 119 22.53 2.55 -17.78
C TYR A 119 22.08 3.80 -18.53
N VAL A 120 23.02 4.62 -19.01
CA VAL A 120 22.72 5.85 -19.77
C VAL A 120 21.95 5.54 -21.06
N LEU A 121 22.34 4.50 -21.79
CA LEU A 121 21.63 4.07 -23.00
C LEU A 121 20.20 3.59 -22.70
N ASN A 122 20.04 2.77 -21.66
CA ASN A 122 18.71 2.31 -21.23
C ASN A 122 17.85 3.46 -20.68
N PHE A 123 18.46 4.43 -19.99
CA PHE A 123 17.79 5.64 -19.56
C PHE A 123 17.32 6.43 -20.78
N ALA A 124 18.21 6.76 -21.72
CA ALA A 124 17.86 7.47 -22.95
C ALA A 124 16.72 6.77 -23.70
N TYR A 125 16.80 5.44 -23.86
CA TYR A 125 15.75 4.63 -24.48
C TYR A 125 14.40 4.72 -23.75
N LYS A 126 14.39 4.66 -22.41
CA LYS A 126 13.14 4.75 -21.63
C LYS A 126 12.50 6.13 -21.65
N PHE A 127 13.29 7.17 -21.88
CA PHE A 127 12.86 8.57 -21.89
C PHE A 127 12.85 9.19 -23.29
N THR A 128 12.95 8.38 -24.35
CA THR A 128 12.75 8.91 -25.71
C THR A 128 11.32 9.39 -25.88
N GLY A 129 11.13 10.66 -26.26
CA GLY A 129 9.83 11.26 -26.56
C GLY A 129 9.27 12.15 -25.45
N TYR A 130 9.44 11.77 -24.16
CA TYR A 130 8.96 12.56 -23.02
C TYR A 130 9.95 12.48 -21.85
N MET A 131 10.52 13.63 -21.47
CA MET A 131 11.42 13.73 -20.30
C MET A 131 10.65 13.51 -18.98
N PHE A 132 9.37 13.91 -18.97
CA PHE A 132 8.43 13.67 -17.88
C PHE A 132 7.27 12.83 -18.43
N PRO A 133 7.23 11.52 -18.17
CA PRO A 133 6.10 10.71 -18.58
C PRO A 133 4.82 11.24 -17.93
N SER A 134 3.68 11.06 -18.61
CA SER A 134 2.36 11.36 -18.05
C SER A 134 2.23 10.73 -16.67
N THR A 135 1.64 11.48 -15.74
CA THR A 135 1.40 11.00 -14.36
C THR A 135 0.50 9.77 -14.33
N VAL A 136 -0.38 9.67 -15.33
CA VAL A 136 -1.30 8.55 -15.57
C VAL A 136 -0.81 7.78 -16.80
N VAL A 137 -0.47 6.51 -16.60
CA VAL A 137 0.02 5.61 -17.66
C VAL A 137 -0.93 4.42 -17.75
N TYR A 138 -1.45 4.16 -18.95
CA TYR A 138 -2.27 3.00 -19.25
C TYR A 138 -1.95 2.50 -20.67
N LYS A 139 -2.35 1.28 -21.00
CA LYS A 139 -2.23 0.78 -22.37
C LYS A 139 -3.49 1.19 -23.14
N GLU A 140 -3.34 1.80 -24.31
CA GLU A 140 -4.50 2.29 -25.10
C GLU A 140 -5.55 1.18 -25.36
N LYS A 141 -5.09 -0.05 -25.61
CA LYS A 141 -5.96 -1.24 -25.78
C LYS A 141 -6.79 -1.62 -24.54
N ASP A 142 -6.44 -1.07 -23.38
CA ASP A 142 -7.11 -1.33 -22.10
C ASP A 142 -8.13 -0.22 -21.77
N ALA A 143 -8.30 0.78 -22.65
CA ALA A 143 -9.34 1.80 -22.56
C ALA A 143 -10.54 1.44 -23.46
N SER A 144 -11.72 1.41 -22.87
CA SER A 144 -12.99 1.18 -23.56
C SER A 144 -13.93 2.36 -23.32
N PRO A 145 -14.82 2.70 -24.27
CA PRO A 145 -15.91 3.63 -23.98
C PRO A 145 -16.82 3.05 -22.90
N ILE A 146 -17.46 3.91 -22.12
CA ILE A 146 -18.45 3.49 -21.13
C ILE A 146 -19.66 2.90 -21.86
N VAL A 147 -19.99 1.65 -21.56
CA VAL A 147 -21.19 0.97 -22.07
C VAL A 147 -22.09 0.65 -20.87
N ILE A 148 -23.23 1.33 -20.78
CA ILE A 148 -24.15 1.31 -19.64
C ILE A 148 -25.03 0.05 -19.60
N ALA A 149 -25.24 -0.59 -20.74
CA ALA A 149 -26.30 -1.59 -20.96
C ALA A 149 -26.29 -2.80 -20.00
N ASP A 150 -25.15 -3.13 -19.40
CA ASP A 150 -24.98 -4.30 -18.52
C ASP A 150 -24.62 -3.94 -17.06
N MET A 151 -24.78 -2.67 -16.66
CA MET A 151 -24.40 -2.20 -15.32
C MET A 151 -25.60 -2.12 -14.37
N LYS A 152 -25.36 -2.35 -13.07
CA LYS A 152 -26.36 -2.09 -12.01
C LYS A 152 -26.76 -0.61 -12.04
N GLN A 153 -28.04 -0.31 -11.85
CA GLN A 153 -28.58 1.06 -11.93
C GLN A 153 -27.84 2.05 -11.00
N GLU A 154 -27.42 1.62 -9.82
CA GLU A 154 -26.69 2.46 -8.87
C GLU A 154 -25.31 2.89 -9.43
N VAL A 155 -24.64 1.99 -10.14
CA VAL A 155 -23.36 2.29 -10.82
C VAL A 155 -23.59 3.25 -11.98
N VAL A 156 -24.68 3.08 -12.72
CA VAL A 156 -25.06 3.98 -13.82
C VAL A 156 -25.27 5.40 -13.28
N ASN A 157 -26.02 5.54 -12.20
CA ASN A 157 -26.27 6.84 -11.57
C ASN A 157 -24.95 7.54 -11.17
N ILE A 158 -23.99 6.81 -10.59
CA ILE A 158 -22.67 7.34 -10.20
C ILE A 158 -21.87 7.83 -11.42
N ILE A 159 -21.99 7.14 -12.55
CA ILE A 159 -21.33 7.53 -13.80
C ILE A 159 -22.01 8.76 -14.41
N GLU A 160 -23.34 8.79 -14.42
CA GLU A 160 -24.14 9.89 -14.98
C GLU A 160 -24.03 11.19 -14.16
N GLU A 161 -23.74 11.11 -12.86
CA GLU A 161 -23.45 12.27 -12.00
C GLU A 161 -22.23 13.08 -12.49
N ASP A 162 -21.30 12.45 -13.23
CA ASP A 162 -20.07 13.09 -13.68
C ASP A 162 -19.72 12.70 -15.13
N PRO A 163 -20.42 13.29 -16.12
CA PRO A 163 -20.31 12.91 -17.53
C PRO A 163 -18.97 13.31 -18.17
N SER A 164 -18.06 13.92 -17.42
CA SER A 164 -16.71 14.26 -17.89
C SER A 164 -15.86 13.02 -18.18
N PHE A 165 -16.11 11.92 -17.47
CA PHE A 165 -15.42 10.66 -17.63
C PHE A 165 -15.94 9.88 -18.84
N GLN A 166 -15.08 9.62 -19.82
CA GLN A 166 -15.48 9.01 -21.10
C GLN A 166 -15.00 7.57 -21.27
N HIS A 167 -13.97 7.17 -20.52
CA HIS A 167 -13.29 5.90 -20.69
C HIS A 167 -13.29 5.07 -19.41
N ILE A 168 -13.47 3.75 -19.57
CA ILE A 168 -13.19 2.74 -18.55
C ILE A 168 -11.84 2.11 -18.85
N LEU A 169 -10.95 2.09 -17.86
CA LEU A 169 -9.65 1.47 -17.94
C LEU A 169 -9.65 0.11 -17.24
N LYS A 170 -9.04 -0.91 -17.85
CA LYS A 170 -8.80 -2.21 -17.18
C LYS A 170 -7.74 -2.12 -16.08
N SER A 171 -6.78 -1.22 -16.24
CA SER A 171 -5.74 -0.94 -15.26
C SER A 171 -5.07 0.39 -15.57
N VAL A 172 -4.61 1.08 -14.54
CA VAL A 172 -3.91 2.36 -14.66
C VAL A 172 -2.73 2.40 -13.69
N ASP A 173 -1.59 2.91 -14.14
CA ASP A 173 -0.44 3.21 -13.30
C ASP A 173 -0.38 4.72 -13.03
N ILE A 174 -0.42 5.10 -11.77
CA ILE A 174 -0.36 6.49 -11.33
C ILE A 174 0.84 6.62 -10.38
N HIS A 175 1.82 7.43 -10.76
CA HIS A 175 3.06 7.61 -9.98
C HIS A 175 3.79 6.30 -9.61
N GLY A 176 3.73 5.26 -10.46
CA GLY A 176 4.35 3.96 -10.21
C GLY A 176 3.54 3.04 -9.28
N ILE A 177 2.26 3.34 -9.08
CA ILE A 177 1.29 2.51 -8.36
C ILE A 177 0.24 2.07 -9.36
N THR A 178 0.11 0.76 -9.52
CA THR A 178 -0.87 0.16 -10.43
C THR A 178 -2.18 -0.10 -9.71
N TYR A 179 -3.28 0.39 -10.27
CA TYR A 179 -4.65 0.10 -9.86
C TYR A 179 -5.32 -0.78 -10.92
N SER A 180 -6.16 -1.71 -10.46
CA SER A 180 -6.96 -2.59 -11.30
C SER A 180 -8.24 -2.98 -10.55
N PRO A 181 -9.32 -3.34 -11.27
CA PRO A 181 -10.51 -3.91 -10.64
C PRO A 181 -10.18 -5.11 -9.74
N GLY A 182 -10.96 -5.28 -8.66
CA GLY A 182 -10.78 -6.30 -7.62
C GLY A 182 -9.76 -5.93 -6.52
N LEU A 183 -8.99 -4.85 -6.69
CA LEU A 183 -8.19 -4.28 -5.60
C LEU A 183 -9.05 -3.40 -4.70
N TRP A 184 -8.65 -3.27 -3.45
CA TRP A 184 -9.38 -2.51 -2.44
C TRP A 184 -8.68 -1.19 -2.13
N VAL A 185 -9.44 -0.14 -1.85
CA VAL A 185 -8.92 1.16 -1.40
C VAL A 185 -9.49 1.50 -0.04
N LEU A 186 -8.70 2.20 0.77
CA LEU A 186 -9.15 2.69 2.06
C LEU A 186 -9.87 4.03 1.89
N LEU A 187 -11.12 4.10 2.37
CA LEU A 187 -11.98 5.29 2.29
C LEU A 187 -12.04 6.04 3.60
N GLY A 188 -11.88 5.34 4.71
CA GLY A 188 -11.88 5.94 6.04
C GLY A 188 -11.89 4.88 7.13
N ALA A 189 -12.19 5.33 8.35
CA ALA A 189 -12.34 4.46 9.49
C ALA A 189 -13.47 4.91 10.39
N LYS A 190 -14.05 3.97 11.12
CA LYS A 190 -15.09 4.22 12.12
C LYS A 190 -14.75 3.40 13.36
N LYS A 191 -14.31 4.06 14.42
CA LYS A 191 -13.79 3.41 15.64
C LYS A 191 -12.61 2.46 15.31
N SER A 192 -12.75 1.17 15.58
CA SER A 192 -11.76 0.13 15.28
C SER A 192 -11.85 -0.41 13.86
N ASP A 193 -12.95 -0.15 13.16
CA ASP A 193 -13.27 -0.76 11.87
C ASP A 193 -12.95 0.20 10.72
N LEU A 194 -12.78 -0.37 9.53
CA LEU A 194 -12.40 0.38 8.34
C LEU A 194 -13.57 0.49 7.39
N ILE A 195 -13.63 1.61 6.66
CA ILE A 195 -14.49 1.75 5.49
C ILE A 195 -13.59 1.58 4.28
N VAL A 196 -13.86 0.55 3.48
CA VAL A 196 -13.05 0.15 2.33
C VAL A 196 -13.92 0.04 1.10
N GLY A 197 -13.32 0.20 -0.09
CA GLY A 197 -14.03 0.04 -1.35
C GLY A 197 -13.29 -0.89 -2.30
N GLU A 198 -13.97 -1.91 -2.82
CA GLU A 198 -13.46 -2.72 -3.93
C GLU A 198 -13.60 -1.94 -5.23
N ILE A 199 -12.52 -1.80 -5.99
CA ILE A 199 -12.54 -1.16 -7.31
C ILE A 199 -13.31 -2.06 -8.28
N LEU A 200 -14.44 -1.56 -8.78
CA LEU A 200 -15.21 -2.21 -9.84
C LEU A 200 -14.80 -1.67 -11.20
N PHE A 201 -14.75 -0.34 -11.32
CA PHE A 201 -14.39 0.36 -12.55
C PHE A 201 -13.42 1.50 -12.27
N ILE A 202 -12.56 1.77 -13.25
CA ILE A 202 -11.62 2.88 -13.24
C ILE A 202 -12.02 3.80 -14.38
N LEU A 203 -12.51 4.99 -14.04
CA LEU A 203 -12.97 5.99 -14.98
C LEU A 203 -11.85 7.00 -15.27
N TYR A 204 -11.72 7.42 -16.52
CA TYR A 204 -10.74 8.40 -16.96
C TYR A 204 -11.36 9.43 -17.92
N ASP A 205 -11.09 10.71 -17.67
CA ASP A 205 -11.57 11.87 -18.45
C ASP A 205 -10.49 12.49 -19.37
N GLY A 206 -9.26 11.96 -19.33
CA GLY A 206 -8.08 12.55 -20.00
C GLY A 206 -7.11 13.29 -19.07
N SER A 207 -7.49 13.51 -17.82
CA SER A 207 -6.72 14.25 -16.82
C SER A 207 -6.74 13.58 -15.43
N LYS A 208 -7.94 13.26 -14.93
CA LYS A 208 -8.22 12.70 -13.61
C LYS A 208 -8.65 11.24 -13.70
N VAL A 209 -8.44 10.54 -12.60
CA VAL A 209 -8.88 9.14 -12.44
C VAL A 209 -9.88 9.07 -11.29
N LYS A 210 -11.05 8.47 -11.55
CA LYS A 210 -12.09 8.23 -10.57
C LYS A 210 -12.34 6.73 -10.45
N PHE A 211 -12.47 6.25 -9.22
CA PHE A 211 -12.77 4.84 -8.95
C PHE A 211 -14.24 4.70 -8.61
N VAL A 212 -14.92 3.76 -9.28
CA VAL A 212 -16.25 3.30 -8.87
C VAL A 212 -16.07 2.09 -7.99
N LEU A 213 -16.69 2.13 -6.82
CA LEU A 213 -16.39 1.24 -5.71
C LEU A 213 -17.63 0.50 -5.22
N LYS A 214 -17.42 -0.75 -4.80
CA LYS A 214 -18.29 -1.43 -3.85
C LYS A 214 -17.77 -1.14 -2.45
N VAL A 215 -18.46 -0.26 -1.73
CA VAL A 215 -18.13 0.17 -0.37
C VAL A 215 -18.64 -0.86 0.62
N CYS A 216 -17.74 -1.32 1.50
CA CYS A 216 -18.02 -2.27 2.57
C CYS A 216 -17.36 -1.82 3.88
N THR A 217 -17.89 -2.31 4.99
CA THR A 217 -17.22 -2.20 6.30
C THR A 217 -16.29 -3.39 6.48
N ALA A 218 -15.07 -3.14 6.95
CA ALA A 218 -14.10 -4.18 7.29
C ALA A 218 -13.82 -4.16 8.80
N VAL A 219 -14.27 -5.21 9.48
CA VAL A 219 -14.20 -5.34 10.94
C VAL A 219 -12.84 -5.84 11.38
N ASN A 220 -12.27 -5.21 12.41
CA ASN A 220 -10.96 -5.60 12.93
C ASN A 220 -11.03 -6.97 13.62
N SER A 221 -10.23 -7.93 13.15
CA SER A 221 -10.19 -9.28 13.76
C SER A 221 -9.45 -9.31 15.10
N ASN A 222 -8.75 -8.23 15.46
CA ASN A 222 -7.74 -8.18 16.53
C ASN A 222 -6.56 -9.16 16.34
N GLN A 223 -6.46 -9.76 15.16
CA GLN A 223 -5.42 -10.70 14.76
C GLN A 223 -4.56 -10.12 13.61
N GLY A 224 -4.50 -8.79 13.50
CA GLY A 224 -3.68 -8.09 12.52
C GLY A 224 -4.26 -8.08 11.09
N TYR A 225 -5.52 -8.45 10.92
CA TYR A 225 -6.26 -8.33 9.65
C TYR A 225 -7.68 -7.79 9.90
N TYR A 226 -8.34 -7.44 8.81
CA TYR A 226 -9.73 -6.98 8.82
C TYR A 226 -10.56 -7.92 7.99
N SER A 227 -11.74 -8.32 8.47
CA SER A 227 -12.68 -9.16 7.75
C SER A 227 -13.73 -8.28 7.11
N ILE A 228 -13.92 -8.41 5.79
CA ILE A 228 -14.92 -7.64 5.05
C ILE A 228 -16.31 -8.19 5.39
N GLU A 229 -17.22 -7.29 5.77
CA GLU A 229 -18.64 -7.60 5.91
C GLU A 229 -19.37 -7.35 4.59
N THR A 230 -20.34 -8.21 4.30
CA THR A 230 -21.27 -8.06 3.18
C THR A 230 -22.32 -7.00 3.50
N ASP A 231 -21.91 -5.74 3.54
CA ASP A 231 -22.79 -4.60 3.36
C ASP A 231 -22.43 -3.99 2.00
N GLU A 232 -23.36 -4.04 1.05
CA GLU A 232 -23.09 -3.65 -0.34
C GLU A 232 -23.67 -2.26 -0.58
N GLN A 233 -22.81 -1.25 -0.51
CA GLN A 233 -23.14 0.09 -1.00
C GLN A 233 -22.26 0.42 -2.19
N PHE A 234 -22.76 1.24 -3.11
CA PHE A 234 -21.97 1.74 -4.22
C PHE A 234 -21.55 3.18 -3.95
N GLY A 235 -20.33 3.51 -4.35
CA GLY A 235 -19.81 4.87 -4.23
C GLY A 235 -18.74 5.14 -5.27
N SER A 236 -18.23 6.37 -5.29
CA SER A 236 -17.06 6.72 -6.09
C SER A 236 -16.13 7.63 -5.32
N ILE A 237 -14.86 7.62 -5.71
CA ILE A 237 -13.83 8.50 -5.13
C ILE A 237 -12.83 8.89 -6.21
N LEU A 238 -12.39 10.14 -6.19
CA LEU A 238 -11.27 10.58 -7.03
C LEU A 238 -9.95 10.03 -6.47
N LYS A 239 -8.97 9.80 -7.35
CA LYS A 239 -7.64 9.36 -6.89
C LYS A 239 -7.04 10.36 -5.90
N GLU A 240 -7.23 11.66 -6.12
CA GLU A 240 -6.65 12.71 -5.28
C GLU A 240 -7.19 12.67 -3.84
N ASP A 241 -8.42 12.17 -3.66
CA ASP A 241 -9.12 12.13 -2.38
C ASP A 241 -8.88 10.82 -1.59
N LEU A 242 -8.09 9.88 -2.15
CA LEU A 242 -7.75 8.65 -1.44
C LEU A 242 -6.95 8.91 -0.16
N VAL A 243 -7.40 8.30 0.94
CA VAL A 243 -6.76 8.37 2.25
C VAL A 243 -5.38 7.69 2.26
N ASP A 244 -5.30 6.48 1.71
CA ASP A 244 -4.04 5.80 1.40
C ASP A 244 -3.94 5.66 -0.11
N TYR A 245 -2.81 6.06 -0.67
CA TYR A 245 -2.58 5.88 -2.09
C TYR A 245 -2.43 4.40 -2.46
N TYR A 246 -2.10 3.52 -1.53
CA TYR A 246 -1.75 2.14 -1.85
C TYR A 246 -3.00 1.25 -1.95
N PRO A 247 -3.28 0.61 -3.11
CA PRO A 247 -4.37 -0.35 -3.22
C PRO A 247 -4.01 -1.67 -2.51
N LEU A 248 -4.98 -2.23 -1.81
CA LEU A 248 -4.85 -3.42 -0.97
C LEU A 248 -5.37 -4.66 -1.71
N PRO A 249 -4.61 -5.77 -1.73
CA PRO A 249 -5.15 -7.05 -2.17
C PRO A 249 -6.04 -7.66 -1.07
N ALA A 250 -7.13 -8.31 -1.48
CA ALA A 250 -7.92 -9.18 -0.60
C ALA A 250 -7.34 -10.59 -0.54
N TYR A 251 -7.53 -11.24 0.61
CA TYR A 251 -7.15 -12.62 0.88
C TYR A 251 -8.38 -13.39 1.32
N GLU A 252 -8.52 -14.62 0.87
CA GLU A 252 -9.56 -15.51 1.40
C GLU A 252 -9.04 -16.21 2.66
N TYR A 253 -9.74 -16.04 3.78
CA TYR A 253 -9.37 -16.61 5.06
C TYR A 253 -10.63 -17.07 5.82
N TYR A 254 -10.72 -18.36 6.13
CA TYR A 254 -11.92 -19.00 6.70
C TYR A 254 -13.24 -18.68 5.95
N GLY A 255 -13.20 -18.67 4.62
CA GLY A 255 -14.38 -18.41 3.78
C GLY A 255 -14.87 -16.96 3.81
N LYS A 256 -14.09 -16.03 4.38
CA LYS A 256 -14.33 -14.60 4.32
C LYS A 256 -13.22 -13.91 3.54
N GLN A 257 -13.56 -12.82 2.86
CA GLN A 257 -12.56 -11.92 2.30
C GLN A 257 -11.98 -11.06 3.43
N CYS A 258 -10.66 -10.99 3.49
CA CYS A 258 -9.92 -10.28 4.50
C CYS A 258 -8.86 -9.37 3.89
N LEU A 259 -8.55 -8.29 4.58
CA LEU A 259 -7.57 -7.28 4.19
C LEU A 259 -6.55 -7.07 5.30
N THR A 260 -5.39 -6.54 4.92
CA THR A 260 -4.33 -6.16 5.86
C THR A 260 -3.77 -4.84 5.41
N LEU A 261 -3.70 -3.86 6.33
CA LEU A 261 -3.16 -2.57 6.00
C LEU A 261 -1.67 -2.68 5.67
N LYS A 262 -1.23 -1.84 4.74
CA LYS A 262 0.19 -1.65 4.44
C LYS A 262 0.76 -0.44 5.19
N HIS A 263 -0.06 0.59 5.32
CA HIS A 263 0.23 1.83 6.02
C HIS A 263 -0.87 2.12 7.03
N THR A 264 -0.54 2.79 8.12
CA THR A 264 -1.55 3.33 9.03
C THR A 264 -2.31 4.47 8.34
N CYS A 265 -3.62 4.50 8.55
CA CYS A 265 -4.49 5.57 8.09
C CYS A 265 -4.26 6.84 8.93
N PRO A 266 -3.96 8.01 8.34
CA PRO A 266 -3.74 9.26 9.08
C PRO A 266 -4.98 9.78 9.82
N PHE A 267 -6.18 9.31 9.48
CA PHE A 267 -7.45 9.74 10.07
C PHE A 267 -8.04 8.75 11.10
N LEU A 268 -7.30 7.71 11.50
CA LEU A 268 -7.72 6.76 12.55
C LEU A 268 -7.70 7.36 13.97
N ASP A 269 -7.60 8.67 14.09
CA ASP A 269 -7.50 9.38 15.34
C ASP A 269 -8.88 9.92 15.73
N GLU A 270 -9.52 9.16 16.62
CA GLU A 270 -10.79 9.35 17.36
C GLU A 270 -12.05 8.65 16.79
#